data_AF-A0A0K0EDX6-F1
#
_entry.id   AF-A0A0K0EDX6-F1
#
_cell.length_a   1.000
_cell.length_b   1.000
_cell.length_c   1.000
_cell.angle_alpha   90.00
_cell.angle_beta   90.00
_cell.angle_gamma   90.00
#
_symmetry.space_group_name_H-M   'P 1'
#
loop_
_entity.id
_entity.type
_entity.pdbx_description
1 polymer ?
#
loop_
_entity_poly.entity_id
_entity_poly.type
_entity_poly.pdbx_seq_one_letter_code
_entity_poly.pdbx_strand_id
1 'polypeptide(L)'
;MANGTIAVFHRDSDGLWSAEGYHKISLGKGTSSVTTLTIVSGRIWAAYRNCVVVIDPRNLKIEKVFMAHPKRDSQVKGMQWLGDGVWISIRLDSTIRLFHAHTYEHLQDVNIEPFITKMLGTNKLDFLHLRITSLVITNRRMWIGTGTGVIVSVPLNEQSNSKKQEIYSDPSTERVAASSFIPYCDMEQAQVSYHGHKDSIRFLLPIPAGSAKPKMVLDTEVRKLLVVSGGDGYIDFRLGEENEEINGNIEEGPSHIVKPRDMSHIIVWEMTCTSEPPSSEKCGVDT
;
A
#
# COMPACT_ATOMS: atom_id res chain seq x y z
N MET A 1 23.64 -4.92 10.16
CA MET A 1 23.41 -5.48 8.81
C MET A 1 22.53 -4.52 8.01
N ALA A 2 23.11 -3.65 7.18
CA ALA A 2 22.37 -2.70 6.34
C ALA A 2 23.30 -2.24 5.20
N ASN A 3 23.60 -3.13 4.25
CA ASN A 3 24.64 -2.93 3.24
C ASN A 3 24.10 -2.60 1.83
N GLY A 4 22.83 -2.17 1.72
CA GLY A 4 22.24 -1.70 0.47
C GLY A 4 22.33 -2.70 -0.68
N THR A 5 22.30 -3.98 -0.36
CA THR A 5 22.51 -5.06 -1.34
C THR A 5 21.27 -5.94 -1.46
N ILE A 6 20.92 -6.29 -2.69
CA ILE A 6 19.93 -7.32 -3.02
C ILE A 6 20.65 -8.62 -3.38
N ALA A 7 20.20 -9.72 -2.80
CA ALA A 7 20.56 -11.07 -3.25
C ALA A 7 19.44 -11.62 -4.14
N VAL A 8 19.82 -12.19 -5.29
CA VAL A 8 18.88 -12.77 -6.26
C VAL A 8 19.18 -14.26 -6.38
N PHE A 9 18.20 -15.06 -6.00
CA PHE A 9 18.22 -16.51 -6.12
C PHE A 9 17.43 -16.90 -7.38
N HIS A 10 17.93 -17.87 -8.13
CA HIS A 10 17.29 -18.37 -9.35
C HIS A 10 16.93 -19.85 -9.24
N ARG A 11 15.99 -20.27 -10.09
CA ARG A 11 15.67 -21.67 -10.29
C ARG A 11 16.58 -22.28 -11.34
N ASP A 12 16.92 -23.56 -11.20
CA ASP A 12 17.62 -24.33 -12.22
C ASP A 12 16.67 -24.78 -13.36
N SER A 13 17.18 -25.54 -14.31
CA SER A 13 16.40 -26.08 -15.44
C SER A 13 15.26 -27.00 -15.01
N ASP A 14 15.35 -27.60 -13.83
CA ASP A 14 14.34 -28.50 -13.27
C ASP A 14 13.31 -27.75 -12.40
N GLY A 15 13.46 -26.43 -12.24
CA GLY A 15 12.59 -25.58 -11.43
C GLY A 15 12.89 -25.61 -9.93
N LEU A 16 13.95 -26.30 -9.51
CA LEU A 16 14.42 -26.32 -8.13
C LEU A 16 15.27 -25.08 -7.83
N TRP A 17 15.47 -24.75 -6.55
CA TRP A 17 16.40 -23.68 -6.21
C TRP A 17 17.82 -24.13 -6.54
N SER A 18 18.52 -23.36 -7.39
CA SER A 18 19.87 -23.73 -7.80
C SER A 18 20.84 -23.70 -6.62
N ALA A 19 21.74 -24.69 -6.60
CA ALA A 19 22.82 -24.77 -5.63
C ALA A 19 24.05 -23.90 -6.01
N GLU A 20 24.07 -23.30 -7.20
CA GLU A 20 25.19 -22.46 -7.69
C GLU A 20 25.34 -21.13 -6.94
N GLY A 21 24.40 -20.82 -6.04
CA GLY A 21 24.46 -19.67 -5.14
C GLY A 21 23.46 -18.58 -5.49
N TYR A 22 23.87 -17.33 -5.36
CA TYR A 22 23.03 -16.17 -5.61
C TYR A 22 23.81 -15.04 -6.29
N HIS A 23 23.12 -14.25 -7.10
CA HIS A 23 23.67 -13.02 -7.64
C HIS A 23 23.50 -11.88 -6.64
N LYS A 24 24.45 -10.96 -6.65
CA LYS A 24 24.49 -9.84 -5.71
C LYS A 24 24.45 -8.52 -6.47
N ILE A 25 23.48 -7.67 -6.15
CA ILE A 25 23.34 -6.32 -6.70
C ILE A 25 23.54 -5.32 -5.58
N SER A 26 24.52 -4.42 -5.71
CA SER A 26 24.75 -3.34 -4.74
C SER A 26 24.12 -2.03 -5.25
N LEU A 27 23.21 -1.45 -4.47
CA LEU A 27 22.49 -0.23 -4.84
C LEU A 27 23.24 1.05 -4.43
N GLY A 28 24.33 0.95 -3.68
CA GLY A 28 25.10 2.09 -3.21
C GLY A 28 26.22 1.71 -2.24
N LYS A 29 26.75 2.70 -1.52
CA LYS A 29 27.94 2.58 -0.65
C LYS A 29 27.78 1.67 0.59
N GLY A 30 26.71 0.88 0.69
CA GLY A 30 26.50 -0.06 1.78
C GLY A 30 26.22 0.55 3.15
N THR A 31 25.72 1.78 3.17
CA THR A 31 25.47 2.55 4.41
C THR A 31 24.00 2.56 4.86
N SER A 32 23.12 1.92 4.10
CA SER A 32 21.68 1.97 4.34
C SER A 32 21.03 0.66 3.87
N SER A 33 19.87 0.31 4.40
CA SER A 33 19.13 -0.87 3.95
C SER A 33 18.34 -0.56 2.68
N VAL A 34 18.08 -1.61 1.89
CA VAL A 34 16.98 -1.61 0.92
C VAL A 34 15.69 -1.74 1.73
N THR A 35 14.78 -0.76 1.64
CA THR A 35 13.59 -0.71 2.51
C THR A 35 12.39 -1.44 1.93
N THR A 36 12.28 -1.48 0.61
CA THR A 36 11.21 -2.19 -0.10
C THR A 36 11.63 -2.57 -1.51
N LEU A 37 11.05 -3.67 -2.00
CA LEU A 37 11.18 -4.19 -3.35
C LEU A 37 9.77 -4.38 -3.92
N THR A 38 9.55 -3.98 -5.17
CA THR A 38 8.25 -4.12 -5.84
C THR A 38 8.47 -4.40 -7.33
N ILE A 39 7.71 -5.34 -7.89
CA ILE A 39 7.70 -5.56 -9.33
C ILE A 39 6.77 -4.53 -9.96
N VAL A 40 7.26 -3.78 -10.94
CA VAL A 40 6.52 -2.71 -11.62
C VAL A 40 6.74 -2.89 -13.12
N SER A 41 5.67 -3.19 -13.87
CA SER A 41 5.71 -3.35 -15.33
C SER A 41 6.90 -4.19 -15.83
N GLY A 42 7.12 -5.35 -15.19
CA GLY A 42 8.20 -6.28 -15.54
C GLY A 42 9.61 -5.91 -15.06
N ARG A 43 9.81 -4.75 -14.40
CA ARG A 43 11.06 -4.38 -13.73
C ARG A 43 10.98 -4.59 -12.22
N ILE A 44 12.13 -4.66 -11.56
CA ILE A 44 12.23 -4.60 -10.10
C ILE A 44 12.53 -3.16 -9.70
N TRP A 45 11.65 -2.55 -8.91
CA TRP A 45 11.91 -1.28 -8.25
C TRP A 45 12.40 -1.55 -6.83
N ALA A 46 13.52 -0.95 -6.46
CA ALA A 46 14.13 -1.08 -5.15
C ALA A 46 14.31 0.28 -4.49
N ALA A 47 13.81 0.41 -3.27
CA ALA A 47 13.96 1.62 -2.47
C ALA A 47 15.27 1.61 -1.70
N TYR A 48 16.10 2.63 -1.90
CA TYR A 48 17.34 2.85 -1.17
C TYR A 48 17.48 4.33 -0.82
N ARG A 49 17.38 4.65 0.47
CA ARG A 49 17.34 6.04 1.00
C ARG A 49 16.18 6.83 0.37
N ASN A 50 16.47 7.99 -0.23
CA ASN A 50 15.50 8.87 -0.88
C ASN A 50 15.29 8.51 -2.37
N CYS A 51 15.83 7.39 -2.86
CA CYS A 51 15.80 7.01 -4.26
C CYS A 51 15.06 5.69 -4.51
N VAL A 52 14.52 5.58 -5.72
CA VAL A 52 14.11 4.32 -6.33
C VAL A 52 15.15 3.93 -7.38
N VAL A 53 15.57 2.67 -7.33
CA VAL A 53 16.49 2.04 -8.28
C VAL A 53 15.71 1.01 -9.09
N VAL A 54 15.68 1.18 -10.40
CA VAL A 54 14.98 0.29 -11.34
C VAL A 54 15.99 -0.70 -11.91
N ILE A 55 15.66 -1.98 -11.82
CA ILE A 55 16.54 -3.10 -12.14
C ILE A 55 15.83 -4.01 -13.13
N ASP A 56 16.53 -4.39 -14.20
CA ASP A 56 16.09 -5.44 -15.11
C ASP A 56 16.25 -6.81 -14.44
N PRO A 57 15.17 -7.58 -14.22
CA PRO A 57 15.25 -8.87 -13.54
C PRO A 57 15.96 -9.96 -14.36
N ARG A 58 16.11 -9.80 -15.68
CA ARG A 58 16.71 -10.81 -16.56
C ARG A 58 18.24 -10.76 -16.53
N ASN A 59 18.81 -9.55 -16.62
CA ASN A 59 20.26 -9.36 -16.65
C ASN A 59 20.82 -8.73 -15.37
N LEU A 60 19.96 -8.40 -14.40
CA LEU A 60 20.30 -7.86 -13.08
C LEU A 60 21.05 -6.52 -13.12
N LYS A 61 20.85 -5.73 -14.16
CA LYS A 61 21.45 -4.40 -14.31
C LYS A 61 20.50 -3.29 -13.83
N ILE A 62 21.10 -2.23 -13.28
CA ILE A 62 20.39 -0.99 -12.94
C ILE A 62 20.11 -0.24 -14.24
N GLU A 63 18.84 -0.03 -14.57
CA GLU A 63 18.39 0.73 -15.73
C GLU A 63 18.20 2.22 -15.41
N LYS A 64 17.70 2.53 -14.22
CA LYS A 64 17.37 3.89 -13.80
C LYS A 64 17.53 4.09 -12.30
N VAL A 65 17.87 5.32 -11.92
CA VAL A 65 17.76 5.80 -10.54
C VAL A 65 17.06 7.15 -10.57
N PHE A 66 16.07 7.35 -9.71
CA PHE A 66 15.40 8.64 -9.54
C PHE A 66 15.08 8.91 -8.07
N MET A 67 14.95 10.18 -7.72
CA MET A 67 14.60 10.59 -6.36
C MET A 67 13.10 10.48 -6.14
N ALA A 68 12.69 9.80 -5.08
CA ALA A 68 11.28 9.68 -4.70
C ALA A 68 10.78 10.94 -3.97
N HIS A 69 11.69 11.75 -3.42
CA HIS A 69 11.34 12.94 -2.65
C HIS A 69 12.37 14.06 -2.87
N PRO A 70 11.96 15.35 -2.95
CA PRO A 70 12.89 16.47 -3.11
C PRO A 70 13.87 16.65 -1.95
N LYS A 71 13.44 16.38 -0.72
CA LYS A 71 14.32 16.40 0.47
C LYS A 71 15.20 15.15 0.48
N ARG A 72 16.52 15.33 0.58
CA ARG A 72 17.52 14.26 0.42
C ARG A 72 17.63 13.31 1.62
N ASP A 73 17.24 13.80 2.79
CA ASP A 73 17.22 13.07 4.05
C ASP A 73 15.97 12.20 4.23
N SER A 74 14.93 12.46 3.43
CA SER A 74 13.74 11.60 3.35
C SER A 74 14.10 10.17 2.96
N GLN A 75 13.30 9.21 3.41
CA GLN A 75 13.52 7.80 3.10
C GLN A 75 12.25 7.19 2.56
N VAL A 76 12.35 6.45 1.46
CA VAL A 76 11.23 5.67 0.95
C VAL A 76 10.91 4.56 1.94
N LYS A 77 9.63 4.43 2.29
CA LYS A 77 9.14 3.42 3.24
C LYS A 77 8.45 2.26 2.55
N GLY A 78 7.51 2.55 1.65
CA GLY A 78 6.72 1.55 0.93
C GLY A 78 6.43 1.98 -0.49
N MET A 79 6.17 1.01 -1.36
CA MET A 79 5.77 1.20 -2.75
C MET A 79 4.60 0.27 -3.07
N GLN A 80 3.60 0.75 -3.80
CA GLN A 80 2.44 -0.02 -4.25
C GLN A 80 2.14 0.31 -5.71
N TRP A 81 2.06 -0.72 -6.55
CA TRP A 81 1.86 -0.59 -8.00
C TRP A 81 0.43 -0.95 -8.41
N LEU A 82 -0.17 -0.13 -9.28
CA LEU A 82 -1.45 -0.39 -9.93
C LEU A 82 -1.49 0.33 -11.29
N GLY A 83 -1.89 -0.36 -12.36
CA GLY A 83 -1.94 0.22 -13.71
C GLY A 83 -0.57 0.78 -14.11
N ASP A 84 -0.55 2.03 -14.57
CA ASP A 84 0.68 2.76 -14.93
C ASP A 84 1.21 3.64 -13.78
N GLY A 85 0.68 3.50 -12.58
CA GLY A 85 1.07 4.29 -11.42
C GLY A 85 1.71 3.49 -10.29
N VAL A 86 2.72 4.09 -9.66
CA VAL A 86 3.35 3.58 -8.44
C VAL A 86 3.21 4.62 -7.33
N TRP A 87 2.49 4.25 -6.28
CA TRP A 87 2.38 5.03 -5.06
C TRP A 87 3.56 4.74 -4.13
N ILE A 88 4.21 5.79 -3.65
CA ILE A 88 5.38 5.73 -2.78
C ILE A 88 5.08 6.49 -1.48
N SER A 89 5.30 5.84 -0.34
CA SER A 89 5.23 6.47 0.99
C SER A 89 6.60 6.88 1.50
N ILE A 90 6.66 8.00 2.21
CA ILE A 90 7.89 8.54 2.79
C ILE A 90 7.90 8.29 4.31
N ARG A 91 9.05 7.90 4.84
CA ARG A 91 9.24 7.61 6.26
C ARG A 91 9.09 8.89 7.09
N LEU A 92 8.33 8.79 8.19
CA LEU A 92 8.02 9.91 9.09
C LEU A 92 7.24 11.04 8.40
N ASP A 93 6.49 10.72 7.35
CA ASP A 93 5.67 11.67 6.60
C ASP A 93 4.22 11.17 6.52
N SER A 94 3.29 12.11 6.43
CA SER A 94 1.86 11.89 6.17
C SER A 94 1.52 11.95 4.67
N THR A 95 2.52 12.22 3.83
CA THR A 95 2.37 12.34 2.37
C THR A 95 2.73 11.05 1.63
N ILE A 96 1.93 10.72 0.61
CA ILE A 96 2.23 9.73 -0.43
C ILE A 96 2.39 10.40 -1.78
N ARG A 97 3.20 9.80 -2.65
CA ARG A 97 3.59 10.36 -3.95
C ARG A 97 3.35 9.35 -5.07
N LEU A 98 2.64 9.77 -6.11
CA LEU A 98 2.39 8.96 -7.30
C LEU A 98 3.45 9.23 -8.36
N PHE A 99 3.99 8.16 -8.92
CA PHE A 99 4.92 8.19 -10.04
C PHE A 99 4.40 7.38 -11.21
N HIS A 100 4.69 7.81 -12.42
CA HIS A 100 4.42 7.04 -13.63
C HIS A 100 5.38 5.84 -13.72
N ALA A 101 4.88 4.64 -13.99
CA ALA A 101 5.64 3.40 -14.02
C ALA A 101 6.72 3.37 -15.13
N HIS A 102 6.43 4.01 -16.26
CA HIS A 102 7.33 4.02 -17.43
C HIS A 102 8.22 5.27 -17.54
N THR A 103 7.67 6.48 -17.37
CA THR A 103 8.44 7.73 -17.49
C THR A 103 9.19 8.10 -16.21
N TYR A 104 8.83 7.48 -15.07
CA TYR A 104 9.35 7.79 -13.74
C TYR A 104 9.06 9.23 -13.27
N GLU A 105 8.15 9.91 -13.95
CA GLU A 105 7.72 11.26 -13.60
C GLU A 105 6.82 11.24 -12.38
N HIS A 106 6.98 12.25 -11.54
CA HIS A 106 6.06 12.50 -10.42
C HIS A 106 4.75 13.08 -10.96
N LEU A 107 3.62 12.58 -10.46
CA LEU A 107 2.27 12.91 -10.96
C LEU A 107 1.38 13.57 -9.90
N GLN A 108 1.42 13.10 -8.66
CA GLN A 108 0.52 13.57 -7.59
C GLN A 108 1.20 13.45 -6.23
N ASP A 109 0.97 14.43 -5.35
CA ASP A 109 1.22 14.32 -3.91
C ASP A 109 -0.12 14.33 -3.16
N VAL A 110 -0.30 13.44 -2.19
CA VAL A 110 -1.47 13.41 -1.31
C VAL A 110 -1.02 13.41 0.13
N ASN A 111 -1.40 14.44 0.88
CA ASN A 111 -1.25 14.49 2.33
C ASN A 111 -2.57 14.07 2.99
N ILE A 112 -2.53 13.02 3.82
CA ILE A 112 -3.71 12.49 4.52
C ILE A 112 -4.05 13.23 5.82
N GLU A 113 -3.13 14.05 6.34
CA GLU A 113 -3.27 14.73 7.62
C GLU A 113 -4.51 15.62 7.70
N PRO A 114 -4.80 16.52 6.73
CA PRO A 114 -5.98 17.37 6.82
C PRO A 114 -7.29 16.57 6.86
N PHE A 115 -7.32 15.44 6.15
CA PHE A 115 -8.49 14.55 6.12
C PHE A 115 -8.72 13.88 7.47
N ILE A 116 -7.67 13.31 8.09
CA ILE A 116 -7.78 12.66 9.40
C ILE A 116 -8.15 13.68 10.48
N THR A 117 -7.53 14.86 10.49
CA THR A 117 -7.83 15.94 11.43
C THR A 117 -9.28 16.38 11.34
N LYS A 118 -9.83 16.50 10.12
CA LYS A 118 -11.24 16.84 9.90
C LYS A 118 -12.19 15.75 10.43
N MET A 119 -11.83 14.47 10.28
CA MET A 119 -12.72 13.36 10.62
C MET A 119 -12.73 12.99 12.10
N LEU A 120 -11.60 13.17 12.80
CA LEU A 120 -11.44 12.73 14.20
C LEU A 120 -11.31 13.90 15.20
N GLY A 121 -11.13 15.13 14.71
CA GLY A 121 -10.95 16.32 15.53
C GLY A 121 -9.53 16.43 16.12
N THR A 122 -9.14 17.65 16.50
CA THR A 122 -7.79 17.96 17.00
C THR A 122 -7.48 17.37 18.38
N ASN A 123 -8.51 16.99 19.15
CA ASN A 123 -8.36 16.67 20.56
C ASN A 123 -8.13 15.17 20.84
N LYS A 124 -8.28 14.30 19.83
CA LYS A 124 -8.23 12.83 20.01
C LYS A 124 -6.92 12.18 19.56
N LEU A 125 -6.01 12.90 18.90
CA LEU A 125 -4.77 12.32 18.38
C LEU A 125 -3.58 13.25 18.59
N ASP A 126 -2.43 12.69 18.93
CA ASP A 126 -1.15 13.41 18.90
C ASP A 126 -0.65 13.53 17.45
N PHE A 127 -1.17 14.54 16.74
CA PHE A 127 -0.91 14.75 15.32
C PHE A 127 0.54 15.13 14.99
N LEU A 128 1.35 15.54 15.97
CA LEU A 128 2.78 15.81 15.79
C LEU A 128 3.55 14.59 15.27
N HIS A 129 2.95 13.40 15.40
CA HIS A 129 3.54 12.12 15.00
C HIS A 129 2.76 11.40 13.89
N LEU A 130 1.81 12.07 13.20
CA LEU A 130 1.06 11.45 12.13
C LEU A 130 2.01 11.10 10.97
N ARG A 131 2.13 9.80 10.73
CA ARG A 131 3.01 9.23 9.71
C ARG A 131 2.39 7.98 9.15
N ILE A 132 2.64 7.71 7.88
CA ILE A 132 2.19 6.48 7.24
C ILE A 132 3.07 5.32 7.69
N THR A 133 2.44 4.23 8.11
CA THR A 133 3.12 3.04 8.63
C THR A 133 2.95 1.81 7.77
N SER A 134 1.80 1.68 7.12
CA SER A 134 1.50 0.60 6.19
C SER A 134 0.70 1.14 5.02
N LEU A 135 0.93 0.58 3.85
CA LEU A 135 0.26 0.97 2.61
C LEU A 135 -0.03 -0.28 1.79
N VAL A 136 -1.27 -0.46 1.34
CA VAL A 136 -1.59 -1.52 0.39
C VAL A 136 -2.69 -1.08 -0.59
N ILE A 137 -2.56 -1.48 -1.85
CA ILE A 137 -3.60 -1.26 -2.86
C ILE A 137 -4.35 -2.56 -3.09
N THR A 138 -5.68 -2.50 -3.03
CA THR A 138 -6.53 -3.63 -3.36
C THR A 138 -7.95 -3.18 -3.70
N ASN A 139 -8.61 -3.87 -4.63
CA ASN A 139 -9.96 -3.53 -5.12
C ASN A 139 -10.12 -2.04 -5.49
N ARG A 140 -9.17 -1.50 -6.30
CA ARG A 140 -9.09 -0.07 -6.68
C ARG A 140 -9.18 0.91 -5.49
N ARG A 141 -8.75 0.48 -4.31
CA ARG A 141 -8.65 1.31 -3.11
C ARG A 141 -7.25 1.22 -2.52
N MET A 142 -6.74 2.36 -2.08
CA MET A 142 -5.53 2.44 -1.29
C MET A 142 -5.89 2.46 0.19
N TRP A 143 -5.37 1.47 0.90
CA TRP A 143 -5.49 1.33 2.35
C TRP A 143 -4.22 1.85 3.00
N ILE A 144 -4.39 2.76 3.94
CA ILE A 144 -3.32 3.50 4.59
C ILE A 144 -3.47 3.29 6.09
N GLY A 145 -2.43 2.76 6.72
CA GLY A 145 -2.34 2.68 8.18
C GLY A 145 -1.36 3.72 8.71
N THR A 146 -1.68 4.29 9.87
CA THR A 146 -0.88 5.38 10.45
C THR A 146 -0.16 4.96 11.73
N GLY A 147 0.81 5.78 12.14
CA GLY A 147 1.52 5.66 13.41
C GLY A 147 0.65 5.90 14.64
N THR A 148 -0.56 6.43 14.45
CA THR A 148 -1.55 6.70 15.51
C THR A 148 -2.69 5.68 15.51
N GLY A 149 -2.54 4.58 14.77
CA GLY A 149 -3.53 3.50 14.74
C GLY A 149 -4.77 3.76 13.90
N VAL A 150 -4.81 4.88 13.16
CA VAL A 150 -5.90 5.23 12.24
C VAL A 150 -5.73 4.50 10.92
N ILE A 151 -6.86 4.08 10.35
CA ILE A 151 -6.93 3.43 9.04
C ILE A 151 -7.77 4.27 8.11
N VAL A 152 -7.19 4.59 6.96
CA VAL A 152 -7.84 5.35 5.89
C VAL A 152 -7.92 4.47 4.65
N SER A 153 -9.05 4.53 3.95
CA SER A 153 -9.23 3.87 2.66
C SER A 153 -9.66 4.91 1.62
N VAL A 154 -8.90 5.01 0.53
CA VAL A 154 -9.07 6.04 -0.52
C VAL A 154 -9.31 5.35 -1.85
N PRO A 155 -10.42 5.63 -2.56
CA PRO A 155 -10.62 5.17 -3.93
C PRO A 155 -9.53 5.67 -4.89
N LEU A 156 -9.23 4.84 -5.88
CA LEU A 156 -8.29 5.14 -6.95
C LEU A 156 -9.05 5.27 -8.27
N ASN A 157 -9.07 6.48 -8.81
CA ASN A 157 -9.82 6.81 -10.02
C ASN A 157 -8.88 7.12 -11.18
N GLU A 158 -9.38 6.90 -12.38
CA GLU A 158 -8.73 7.30 -13.62
C GLU A 158 -9.15 8.75 -13.89
N GLN A 159 -8.22 9.71 -13.87
CA GLN A 159 -8.56 11.06 -14.31
C GLN A 159 -8.67 11.08 -15.84
N SER A 160 -9.84 11.44 -16.35
CA SER A 160 -10.10 11.60 -17.79
C SER A 160 -9.36 12.81 -18.43
N ASN A 161 -8.66 13.62 -17.62
CA ASN A 161 -8.13 14.90 -18.05
C ASN A 161 -6.64 14.86 -18.45
N SER A 162 -6.46 14.60 -19.74
CA SER A 162 -5.62 15.36 -20.67
C SER A 162 -4.17 14.92 -20.99
N LYS A 163 -3.98 14.77 -22.32
CA LYS A 163 -2.78 14.86 -23.18
C LYS A 163 -2.01 13.57 -23.50
N LYS A 164 -2.26 13.06 -24.72
CA LYS A 164 -1.43 12.16 -25.54
C LYS A 164 -0.67 11.06 -24.78
N GLN A 165 -1.32 9.93 -24.49
CA GLN A 165 -0.58 8.69 -24.30
C GLN A 165 -0.21 8.12 -25.67
N GLU A 166 1.09 8.13 -26.00
CA GLU A 166 1.62 7.32 -27.08
C GLU A 166 1.52 5.85 -26.66
N ILE A 167 0.83 5.05 -27.47
CA ILE A 167 0.65 3.61 -27.28
C ILE A 167 2.04 2.95 -27.41
N TYR A 168 2.67 2.61 -26.29
CA TYR A 168 3.86 1.76 -26.30
C TYR A 168 3.40 0.30 -26.33
N SER A 169 3.34 -0.28 -27.53
CA SER A 169 3.17 -1.71 -27.70
C SER A 169 4.52 -2.41 -27.51
N ASP A 170 4.75 -3.01 -26.34
CA ASP A 170 5.81 -4.00 -26.15
C ASP A 170 5.32 -5.36 -26.70
N PRO A 171 5.93 -5.95 -27.73
CA PRO A 171 5.46 -7.20 -28.33
C PRO A 171 5.74 -8.45 -27.49
N SER A 172 6.29 -8.34 -26.27
CA SER A 172 6.91 -9.48 -25.58
C SER A 172 6.27 -9.96 -24.26
N THR A 173 5.06 -9.49 -23.89
CA THR A 173 4.34 -9.99 -22.70
C THR A 173 2.87 -10.27 -22.96
N GLU A 174 2.55 -11.52 -23.29
CA GLU A 174 1.22 -12.13 -23.19
C GLU A 174 0.83 -12.27 -21.70
N ARG A 175 0.45 -11.15 -21.08
CA ARG A 175 -0.36 -11.12 -19.86
C ARG A 175 -1.35 -9.99 -20.06
N VAL A 176 -2.65 -10.31 -20.02
CA VAL A 176 -3.79 -9.40 -20.18
C VAL A 176 -3.40 -8.01 -19.68
N ALA A 177 -3.12 -7.10 -20.63
CA ALA A 177 -2.85 -5.72 -20.29
C ALA A 177 -4.16 -5.16 -19.71
N ALA A 178 -4.24 -5.08 -18.38
CA ALA A 178 -5.18 -4.18 -17.74
C ALA A 178 -5.02 -2.83 -18.46
N SER A 179 -6.13 -2.26 -18.93
CA SER A 179 -6.16 -1.00 -19.66
C SER A 179 -5.14 -0.01 -19.06
N SER A 180 -4.31 0.62 -19.90
CA SER A 180 -3.35 1.63 -19.44
C SER A 180 -4.09 2.76 -18.71
N PHE A 181 -3.89 2.89 -17.40
CA PHE A 181 -4.53 3.91 -16.57
C PHE A 181 -3.64 4.36 -15.42
N ILE A 182 -3.80 5.61 -14.99
CA ILE A 182 -3.10 6.16 -13.83
C ILE A 182 -4.05 6.18 -12.61
N PRO A 183 -3.71 5.52 -11.49
CA PRO A 183 -4.55 5.42 -10.29
C PRO A 183 -4.41 6.64 -9.38
N TYR A 184 -5.07 7.75 -9.71
CA TYR A 184 -5.07 8.94 -8.87
C TYR A 184 -5.93 8.72 -7.60
N CYS A 185 -5.51 9.31 -6.48
CA CYS A 185 -6.32 9.30 -5.27
C CYS A 185 -7.52 10.22 -5.41
N ASP A 186 -8.69 9.70 -5.05
CA ASP A 186 -9.90 10.50 -4.82
C ASP A 186 -10.10 10.69 -3.31
N MET A 187 -9.55 11.80 -2.79
CA MET A 187 -9.68 12.16 -1.39
C MET A 187 -11.08 12.63 -1.00
N GLU A 188 -11.94 12.97 -1.96
CA GLU A 188 -13.32 13.38 -1.66
C GLU A 188 -14.16 12.16 -1.24
N GLN A 189 -13.84 10.99 -1.80
CA GLN A 189 -14.47 9.70 -1.48
C GLN A 189 -13.67 8.87 -0.45
N ALA A 190 -12.68 9.48 0.21
CA ALA A 190 -11.90 8.83 1.25
C ALA A 190 -12.74 8.51 2.48
N GLN A 191 -12.39 7.41 3.16
CA GLN A 191 -13.08 6.93 4.35
C GLN A 191 -12.09 6.68 5.48
N VAL A 192 -12.51 6.98 6.71
CA VAL A 192 -11.79 6.62 7.94
C VAL A 192 -12.51 5.45 8.58
N SER A 193 -11.76 4.44 9.02
CA SER A 193 -12.31 3.33 9.79
C SER A 193 -12.76 3.79 11.18
N TYR A 194 -13.93 3.33 11.63
CA TYR A 194 -14.39 3.54 13.01
C TYR A 194 -13.57 2.78 14.05
N HIS A 195 -12.88 1.73 13.62
CA HIS A 195 -12.00 0.94 14.46
C HIS A 195 -10.56 1.16 14.07
N GLY A 196 -9.69 1.23 15.06
CA GLY A 196 -8.27 1.40 14.88
C GLY A 196 -7.48 0.67 15.96
N HIS A 197 -6.18 0.95 15.95
CA HIS A 197 -5.26 0.52 16.98
C HIS A 197 -4.97 1.68 17.93
N LYS A 198 -4.52 1.40 19.15
CA LYS A 198 -4.09 2.46 20.07
C LYS A 198 -2.75 3.04 19.66
N ASP A 199 -1.91 2.18 19.08
CA ASP A 199 -0.57 2.51 18.61
C ASP A 199 -0.44 2.33 17.09
N SER A 200 0.80 2.47 16.61
CA SER A 200 1.18 2.28 15.21
C SER A 200 0.67 0.96 14.63
N ILE A 201 0.05 1.08 13.46
CA ILE A 201 -0.27 -0.07 12.61
C ILE A 201 1.04 -0.66 12.10
N ARG A 202 1.18 -1.98 12.21
CA ARG A 202 2.40 -2.73 11.86
C ARG A 202 2.33 -3.27 10.44
N PHE A 203 1.15 -3.70 10.00
CA PHE A 203 0.94 -4.19 8.64
C PHE A 203 -0.50 -4.01 8.18
N LEU A 204 -0.66 -3.97 6.86
CA LEU A 204 -1.93 -4.17 6.16
C LEU A 204 -1.73 -5.30 5.15
N LEU A 205 -2.65 -6.24 5.10
CA LEU A 205 -2.56 -7.42 4.26
C LEU A 205 -3.89 -7.69 3.55
N PRO A 206 -3.95 -7.62 2.21
CA PRO A 206 -5.09 -8.09 1.44
C PRO A 206 -5.04 -9.62 1.35
N ILE A 207 -6.16 -10.26 1.64
CA ILE A 207 -6.32 -11.71 1.60
C ILE A 207 -7.53 -12.04 0.71
N PRO A 208 -7.34 -12.70 -0.44
CA PRO A 208 -8.45 -13.23 -1.22
C PRO A 208 -9.29 -14.19 -0.38
N ALA A 209 -10.61 -13.98 -0.28
CA ALA A 209 -11.52 -14.89 0.39
C ALA A 209 -12.23 -15.78 -0.63
N GLY A 210 -11.84 -17.06 -0.67
CA GLY A 210 -12.40 -18.07 -1.56
C GLY A 210 -11.57 -19.36 -1.55
N SER A 211 -12.17 -20.50 -1.87
CA SER A 211 -11.57 -21.84 -1.81
C SER A 211 -10.55 -22.17 -2.92
N ALA A 212 -9.99 -21.16 -3.60
CA ALA A 212 -9.07 -21.39 -4.70
C ALA A 212 -7.61 -21.49 -4.22
N LYS A 213 -6.93 -22.56 -4.62
CA LYS A 213 -5.48 -22.75 -4.46
C LYS A 213 -4.74 -21.48 -4.92
N PRO A 214 -3.67 -21.05 -4.23
CA PRO A 214 -2.97 -19.81 -4.55
C PRO A 214 -2.27 -19.93 -5.90
N LYS A 215 -2.93 -19.49 -6.97
CA LYS A 215 -2.28 -19.12 -8.23
C LYS A 215 -2.08 -17.61 -8.22
N MET A 216 -0.89 -17.16 -8.60
CA MET A 216 -0.55 -15.75 -8.73
C MET A 216 -1.63 -15.00 -9.53
N VAL A 217 -2.29 -14.07 -8.84
CA VAL A 217 -2.89 -12.81 -9.30
C VAL A 217 -3.09 -12.66 -10.81
N LEU A 218 -4.25 -13.11 -11.28
CA LEU A 218 -5.28 -12.39 -12.03
C LEU A 218 -6.26 -13.48 -12.51
N ASP A 219 -7.56 -13.27 -12.41
CA ASP A 219 -8.58 -14.13 -13.02
C ASP A 219 -9.06 -15.38 -12.26
N THR A 220 -9.26 -15.25 -10.95
CA THR A 220 -10.32 -16.02 -10.29
C THR A 220 -11.35 -15.01 -9.82
N GLU A 221 -12.64 -15.30 -9.97
CA GLU A 221 -13.73 -14.51 -9.40
C GLU A 221 -13.55 -14.39 -7.88
N VAL A 222 -12.70 -13.49 -7.43
CA VAL A 222 -12.52 -13.14 -6.02
C VAL A 222 -13.74 -12.33 -5.66
N ARG A 223 -14.87 -13.00 -5.42
CA ARG A 223 -16.14 -12.35 -5.05
C ARG A 223 -16.03 -11.65 -3.69
N LYS A 224 -15.09 -12.09 -2.85
CA LYS A 224 -14.80 -11.53 -1.53
C LYS A 224 -13.31 -11.35 -1.32
N LEU A 225 -12.94 -10.21 -0.79
CA LEU A 225 -11.57 -9.88 -0.41
C LEU A 225 -11.59 -9.39 1.03
N LEU A 226 -10.67 -9.89 1.85
CA LEU A 226 -10.44 -9.37 3.19
C LEU A 226 -9.26 -8.41 3.18
N VAL A 227 -9.34 -7.33 3.94
CA VAL A 227 -8.18 -6.52 4.31
C VAL A 227 -7.96 -6.69 5.80
N VAL A 228 -6.73 -7.01 6.18
CA VAL A 228 -6.35 -7.31 7.56
C VAL A 228 -5.34 -6.29 8.03
N SER A 229 -5.60 -5.63 9.17
CA SER A 229 -4.60 -4.82 9.87
C SER A 229 -4.14 -5.51 11.13
N GLY A 230 -2.86 -5.32 11.47
CA GLY A 230 -2.30 -5.71 12.76
C GLY A 230 -1.61 -4.54 13.44
N GLY A 231 -1.84 -4.40 14.74
CA GLY A 231 -1.31 -3.31 15.56
C GLY A 231 -1.57 -3.54 17.04
N ASP A 232 -0.99 -2.68 17.87
CA ASP A 232 -1.08 -2.79 19.33
C ASP A 232 -2.28 -1.99 19.85
N GLY A 233 -3.06 -2.64 20.70
CA GLY A 233 -4.33 -2.12 21.23
C GLY A 233 -5.48 -2.06 20.21
N TYR A 234 -6.65 -1.75 20.75
CA TYR A 234 -7.89 -1.52 20.02
C TYR A 234 -8.55 -0.22 20.51
N ILE A 235 -9.09 0.54 19.55
CA ILE A 235 -9.90 1.73 19.79
C ILE A 235 -11.12 1.74 18.86
N ASP A 236 -12.28 2.15 19.38
CA ASP A 236 -13.47 2.50 18.60
C ASP A 236 -13.68 4.02 18.69
N PHE A 237 -13.46 4.74 17.61
CA PHE A 237 -13.50 6.20 17.59
C PHE A 237 -14.90 6.78 17.86
N ARG A 238 -15.95 5.94 17.82
CA ARG A 238 -17.34 6.33 18.09
C ARG A 238 -17.66 6.31 19.58
N LEU A 239 -17.04 5.42 20.34
CA LEU A 239 -17.22 5.31 21.77
C LEU A 239 -16.30 6.35 22.42
N GLY A 240 -16.86 7.39 23.01
CA GLY A 240 -16.08 8.34 23.80
C GLY A 240 -15.37 7.65 24.97
N GLU A 241 -14.29 8.25 25.48
CA GLU A 241 -13.52 7.71 26.62
C GLU A 241 -14.39 7.50 27.88
N GLU A 242 -15.53 8.18 27.98
CA GLU A 242 -16.47 8.09 29.10
C GLU A 242 -17.24 6.76 29.16
N ASN A 243 -17.36 6.02 28.05
CA ASN A 243 -17.97 4.68 28.05
C ASN A 243 -17.01 3.57 28.50
N GLU A 244 -15.77 3.92 28.88
CA GLU A 244 -14.73 2.97 29.27
C GLU A 244 -14.95 2.34 30.65
N GLU A 245 -15.75 2.97 31.52
CA GLU A 245 -16.05 2.46 32.86
C GLU A 245 -17.20 1.42 32.87
N ILE A 246 -18.11 1.48 31.89
CA ILE A 246 -19.37 0.71 31.93
C ILE A 246 -19.19 -0.75 31.46
N ASN A 247 -18.17 -1.03 30.64
CA ASN A 247 -17.88 -2.39 30.15
C ASN A 247 -16.87 -3.15 31.02
N GLY A 248 -16.53 -2.63 32.20
CA GLY A 248 -15.51 -3.16 33.09
C GLY A 248 -15.98 -3.35 34.53
N ASN A 249 -17.07 -4.09 34.76
CA ASN A 249 -17.34 -4.68 36.08
C ASN A 249 -16.33 -5.82 36.37
N ILE A 250 -15.04 -5.49 36.44
CA ILE A 250 -14.02 -6.37 36.99
C ILE A 250 -13.49 -5.66 38.22
N GLU A 251 -13.81 -6.23 39.37
CA GLU A 251 -13.41 -5.82 40.71
C GLU A 251 -11.93 -5.40 40.73
N GLU A 252 -11.63 -4.29 41.43
CA GLU A 252 -10.28 -3.80 41.69
C GLU A 252 -9.47 -4.84 42.48
N GLY A 253 -8.86 -5.79 41.77
CA GLY A 253 -7.81 -6.68 42.26
C GLY A 253 -6.42 -6.13 41.93
N PRO A 254 -5.36 -6.58 42.64
CA PRO A 254 -4.07 -5.89 42.66
C PRO A 254 -3.37 -5.92 41.29
N SER A 255 -2.83 -4.76 40.91
CA SER A 255 -1.81 -4.45 39.89
C SER A 255 -1.35 -5.59 38.95
N HIS A 256 -1.49 -5.35 37.63
CA HIS A 256 -0.99 -6.12 36.47
C HIS A 256 -1.96 -7.03 35.70
N ILE A 257 -3.24 -6.69 35.60
CA ILE A 257 -4.10 -7.29 34.55
C ILE A 257 -4.04 -6.38 33.31
N VAL A 258 -3.37 -6.84 32.25
CA VAL A 258 -3.42 -6.18 30.93
C VAL A 258 -4.86 -6.26 30.44
N LYS A 259 -5.50 -5.10 30.19
CA LYS A 259 -6.88 -5.09 29.68
C LYS A 259 -6.89 -5.72 28.29
N PRO A 260 -7.89 -6.54 27.92
CA PRO A 260 -7.95 -7.17 26.59
C PRO A 260 -7.77 -6.16 25.44
N ARG A 261 -8.34 -4.96 25.56
CA ARG A 261 -8.22 -3.84 24.60
C ARG A 261 -6.80 -3.29 24.40
N ASP A 262 -5.90 -3.55 25.34
CA ASP A 262 -4.50 -3.08 25.29
C ASP A 262 -3.57 -4.15 24.68
N MET A 263 -4.09 -5.37 24.44
CA MET A 263 -3.35 -6.41 23.73
C MET A 263 -3.28 -6.11 22.22
N SER A 264 -2.40 -6.81 21.48
CA SER A 264 -2.37 -6.69 20.03
C SER A 264 -3.65 -7.24 19.41
N HIS A 265 -4.23 -6.48 18.47
CA HIS A 265 -5.45 -6.86 17.78
C HIS A 265 -5.21 -7.04 16.29
N ILE A 266 -6.05 -7.88 15.70
CA ILE A 266 -6.22 -7.97 14.25
C ILE A 266 -7.61 -7.42 13.94
N ILE A 267 -7.69 -6.49 12.99
CA ILE A 267 -8.96 -5.94 12.51
C ILE A 267 -9.11 -6.35 11.06
N VAL A 268 -10.32 -6.81 10.69
CA VAL A 268 -10.60 -7.38 9.37
C VAL A 268 -11.78 -6.66 8.74
N TRP A 269 -11.62 -6.19 7.51
CA TRP A 269 -12.70 -5.66 6.67
C TRP A 269 -12.98 -6.65 5.54
N GLU A 270 -14.25 -7.00 5.35
CA GLU A 270 -14.71 -7.73 4.16
C GLU A 270 -15.12 -6.73 3.08
N MET A 271 -14.62 -6.94 1.87
CA MET A 271 -14.99 -6.19 0.67
C MET A 271 -15.55 -7.13 -0.37
N THR A 272 -16.65 -6.71 -0.99
CA THR A 272 -17.20 -7.36 -2.18
C THR A 272 -16.55 -6.77 -3.43
N CYS A 273 -16.04 -7.63 -4.31
CA CYS A 273 -15.56 -7.20 -5.62
C CYS A 273 -16.74 -7.20 -6.60
N THR A 274 -17.15 -6.05 -7.10
CA THR A 274 -18.17 -5.95 -8.16
C THR A 274 -17.51 -6.24 -9.50
N SER A 275 -17.94 -7.29 -10.18
CA SER A 275 -17.39 -7.72 -11.48
C SER A 275 -18.07 -7.08 -12.70
N GLU A 276 -18.88 -6.03 -12.53
CA GLU A 276 -19.61 -5.45 -13.66
C GLU A 276 -18.88 -4.21 -14.23
N PRO A 277 -18.54 -4.20 -15.53
CA PRO A 277 -18.27 -2.94 -16.21
C PRO A 277 -19.55 -2.10 -16.22
N PRO A 278 -19.48 -0.76 -16.12
CA PRO A 278 -20.67 0.09 -16.19
C PRO A 278 -21.40 -0.22 -17.50
N SER A 279 -22.61 -0.78 -17.39
CA SER A 279 -23.48 -0.99 -18.53
C SER A 279 -23.73 0.37 -19.17
N SER A 280 -23.32 0.52 -20.43
CA SER A 280 -23.73 1.67 -21.25
C SER A 280 -25.25 1.77 -21.17
N GLU A 281 -25.77 2.84 -20.58
CA GLU A 281 -27.18 3.19 -20.65
C GLU A 281 -27.57 3.18 -22.14
N LYS A 282 -28.41 2.22 -22.53
CA LYS A 282 -29.10 2.30 -23.81
C LYS A 282 -30.03 3.50 -23.70
N CYS A 283 -29.62 4.62 -24.26
CA CYS A 283 -30.50 5.73 -24.54
C CYS A 283 -31.59 5.18 -25.48
N GLY A 284 -32.77 4.91 -24.91
CA GLY A 284 -33.96 4.55 -25.67
C GLY A 284 -34.31 5.74 -26.54
N VAL A 285 -34.19 5.56 -27.85
CA VAL A 285 -34.84 6.43 -28.81
C VAL A 285 -36.23 5.86 -28.97
N ASP A 286 -37.21 6.53 -28.36
CA ASP A 286 -38.62 6.32 -28.67
C ASP A 286 -38.83 6.68 -30.15
N THR A 287 -39.41 5.75 -30.92
CA THR A 287 -40.04 5.98 -32.21
C THR A 287 -41.48 5.55 -32.15
#